data_AF-A0A1C5G901-F1
#
_entry.id   AF-A0A1C5G901-F1
#
_cell.length_a   1.000
_cell.length_b   1.000
_cell.length_c   1.000
_cell.angle_alpha   90.00
_cell.angle_beta   90.00
_cell.angle_gamma   90.00
#
_symmetry.space_group_name_H-M   'P 1'
#
loop_
_entity.id
_entity.type
_entity.pdbx_description
1 polymer ?
#
loop_
_entity_poly.entity_id
_entity_poly.type
_entity_poly.pdbx_seq_one_letter_code
_entity_poly.pdbx_strand_id
1 'polypeptide(L)'
;MGGRSGNLAGMSFGVVVAAVAALDPQPRRERWGSLSYCVLDAVWSVSTRYNEVVVPLVRRVAEANGDGHPLVDATTPLPGDRLPLPVLLARYPTVEALQVITNGQLTSTRGGIRKAEAVLRYARILVEHSVPDLAAVANMMADRVRWDTVERALADVPGDGQDGVRRGYLWMLSGCDDLIKPDRMVLRWLARHGCSVAAMEARDILARVAQELTVRLHRQVTPRMVDYAIWKAERAGASGASSRPTIVFDVTGVPPIKNEALSLFAANHGQRERVERLLTAAVAAARRVGWTSVSEDVELDVTVRSSTPRPPGDATNFLGGIADVLQGRKGAHRIDLSHLGGLAGFALFDDDSQIREVAYRVVMDSVPSYTVQVTLQ
;
A
#
# COMPACT_ATOMS: atom_id res chain seq x y z
N MET A 1 -29.21 6.29 -43.16
CA MET A 1 -28.49 7.01 -42.09
C MET A 1 -28.29 6.03 -40.94
N GLY A 2 -27.05 5.59 -40.74
CA GLY A 2 -26.69 4.68 -39.67
C GLY A 2 -26.38 5.41 -38.36
N GLY A 3 -26.20 4.61 -37.31
CA GLY A 3 -25.69 5.02 -36.00
C GLY A 3 -26.07 3.97 -34.95
N ARG A 4 -25.44 2.78 -34.91
CA ARG A 4 -24.21 2.49 -34.15
C ARG A 4 -24.22 3.07 -32.71
N SER A 5 -25.05 2.50 -31.82
CA SER A 5 -24.95 2.74 -30.36
C SER A 5 -24.89 1.47 -29.50
N GLY A 6 -24.75 0.27 -30.10
CA GLY A 6 -24.77 -1.00 -29.35
C GLY A 6 -23.42 -1.67 -29.08
N ASN A 7 -22.32 -1.27 -29.72
CA ASN A 7 -21.11 -2.11 -29.79
C ASN A 7 -19.86 -1.60 -29.05
N LEU A 8 -19.88 -0.39 -28.50
CA LEU A 8 -18.72 0.18 -27.78
C LEU A 8 -18.68 -0.24 -26.29
N ALA A 9 -19.82 -0.59 -25.69
CA ALA A 9 -19.90 -1.03 -24.29
C ALA A 9 -19.46 -2.50 -24.09
N GLY A 10 -19.65 -3.37 -25.08
CA GLY A 10 -19.22 -4.78 -25.01
C GLY A 10 -17.71 -4.95 -25.14
N MET A 11 -17.07 -4.12 -25.97
CA MET A 11 -15.62 -4.18 -26.22
C MET A 11 -14.81 -3.71 -25.01
N SER A 12 -15.26 -2.65 -24.33
CA SER A 12 -14.63 -2.16 -23.09
C SER A 12 -14.82 -3.10 -21.91
N PHE A 13 -16.00 -3.72 -21.76
CA PHE A 13 -16.25 -4.67 -20.67
C PHE A 13 -15.39 -5.95 -20.80
N GLY A 14 -15.30 -6.53 -21.99
CA GLY A 14 -14.45 -7.71 -22.23
C GLY A 14 -12.95 -7.43 -21.98
N VAL A 15 -12.48 -6.24 -22.35
CA VAL A 15 -11.11 -5.78 -22.05
C VAL A 15 -10.88 -5.66 -20.55
N VAL A 16 -11.81 -5.05 -19.82
CA VAL A 16 -11.75 -4.94 -18.35
C VAL A 16 -11.74 -6.33 -17.69
N VAL A 17 -12.62 -7.25 -18.10
CA VAL A 17 -12.64 -8.62 -17.55
C VAL A 17 -11.31 -9.34 -17.79
N ALA A 18 -10.76 -9.27 -19.01
CA ALA A 18 -9.47 -9.89 -19.32
C ALA A 18 -8.31 -9.28 -18.53
N ALA A 19 -8.28 -7.95 -18.41
CA ALA A 19 -7.25 -7.23 -17.67
C ALA A 19 -7.31 -7.54 -16.17
N VAL A 20 -8.50 -7.59 -15.57
CA VAL A 20 -8.67 -8.01 -14.16
C VAL A 20 -8.30 -9.48 -13.98
N ALA A 21 -8.65 -10.37 -14.91
CA ALA A 21 -8.25 -11.78 -14.83
C ALA A 21 -6.72 -11.93 -14.75
N ALA A 22 -5.97 -11.11 -15.50
CA ALA A 22 -4.51 -11.11 -15.47
C ALA A 22 -3.91 -10.61 -14.14
N LEU A 23 -4.68 -9.85 -13.35
CA LEU A 23 -4.28 -9.46 -11.99
C LEU A 23 -4.48 -10.57 -10.96
N ASP A 24 -5.15 -11.66 -11.35
CA ASP A 24 -5.51 -12.81 -10.51
C ASP A 24 -6.07 -12.41 -9.13
N PRO A 25 -7.33 -11.95 -9.06
CA PRO A 25 -7.90 -11.44 -7.81
C PRO A 25 -7.96 -12.50 -6.71
N GLN A 26 -7.16 -12.37 -5.67
CA GLN A 26 -7.07 -13.33 -4.56
C GLN A 26 -7.89 -12.87 -3.33
N PRO A 27 -8.44 -13.80 -2.53
CA PRO A 27 -9.07 -13.45 -1.27
C PRO A 27 -8.06 -12.78 -0.33
N ARG A 28 -8.54 -11.95 0.59
CA ARG A 28 -7.66 -11.38 1.62
C ARG A 28 -7.10 -12.51 2.47
N ARG A 29 -5.82 -12.39 2.83
CA ARG A 29 -5.18 -13.30 3.79
C ARG A 29 -5.48 -12.91 5.23
N GLU A 30 -5.64 -11.61 5.48
CA GLU A 30 -5.82 -11.07 6.82
C GLU A 30 -7.02 -10.12 6.86
N ARG A 31 -7.69 -10.08 8.02
CA ARG A 31 -8.76 -9.14 8.35
C ARG A 31 -8.60 -8.66 9.79
N TRP A 32 -9.25 -7.55 10.13
CA TRP A 32 -9.33 -7.12 11.52
C TRP A 32 -10.16 -8.11 12.34
N GLY A 33 -9.69 -8.44 13.54
CA GLY A 33 -10.36 -9.37 14.46
C GLY A 33 -11.44 -8.73 15.33
N SER A 34 -11.72 -7.44 15.18
CA SER A 34 -12.69 -6.70 15.98
C SER A 34 -13.46 -5.66 15.17
N LEU A 35 -14.74 -5.46 15.49
CA LEU A 35 -15.56 -4.42 14.87
C LEU A 35 -15.03 -3.01 15.20
N SER A 36 -14.46 -2.82 16.40
CA SER A 36 -13.82 -1.55 16.77
C SER A 36 -12.69 -1.18 15.83
N TYR A 37 -11.87 -2.17 15.42
CA TYR A 37 -10.77 -1.95 14.48
C TYR A 37 -11.30 -1.62 13.08
N CYS A 38 -12.38 -2.27 12.64
CA CYS A 38 -13.05 -1.93 11.39
C CYS A 38 -13.59 -0.49 11.39
N VAL A 39 -14.21 -0.03 12.49
CA VAL A 39 -14.73 1.35 12.61
C VAL A 39 -13.59 2.36 12.62
N LEU A 40 -12.53 2.11 13.39
CA LEU A 40 -11.33 2.97 13.42
C LEU A 40 -10.70 3.09 12.02
N ASP A 41 -10.43 1.96 11.38
CA ASP A 41 -9.87 1.94 10.03
C ASP A 41 -10.79 2.69 9.07
N ALA A 42 -12.10 2.40 9.08
CA ALA A 42 -13.05 3.00 8.17
C ALA A 42 -13.05 4.54 8.23
N VAL A 43 -13.07 5.08 9.44
CA VAL A 43 -13.09 6.53 9.67
C VAL A 43 -11.75 7.17 9.33
N TRP A 44 -10.63 6.52 9.63
CA TRP A 44 -9.30 7.08 9.39
C TRP A 44 -8.81 6.96 7.95
N SER A 45 -9.28 5.98 7.18
CA SER A 45 -8.81 5.71 5.82
C SER A 45 -9.15 6.78 4.79
N VAL A 46 -10.15 7.63 5.05
CA VAL A 46 -10.49 8.73 4.13
C VAL A 46 -9.43 9.84 4.21
N SER A 47 -8.82 10.14 3.06
CA SER A 47 -7.83 11.22 2.86
C SER A 47 -6.61 11.11 3.79
N THR A 48 -6.14 9.90 4.04
CA THR A 48 -5.02 9.63 4.95
C THR A 48 -4.15 8.51 4.40
N ARG A 49 -2.84 8.57 4.65
CA ARG A 49 -1.89 7.55 4.21
C ARG A 49 -2.11 6.26 4.99
N TYR A 50 -2.69 5.26 4.32
CA TYR A 50 -3.18 4.04 4.95
C TYR A 50 -2.10 3.28 5.76
N ASN A 51 -0.97 2.97 5.12
CA ASN A 51 0.09 2.18 5.75
C ASN A 51 0.90 2.96 6.80
N GLU A 52 1.02 4.28 6.65
CA GLU A 52 1.82 5.12 7.53
C GLU A 52 1.04 5.60 8.75
N VAL A 53 -0.28 5.76 8.61
CA VAL A 53 -1.11 6.37 9.64
C VAL A 53 -2.18 5.41 10.14
N VAL A 54 -2.98 4.82 9.25
CA VAL A 54 -4.18 4.07 9.65
C VAL A 54 -3.81 2.76 10.31
N VAL A 55 -3.02 1.92 9.63
CA VAL A 55 -2.62 0.60 10.17
C VAL A 55 -1.85 0.73 11.49
N PRO A 56 -0.83 1.61 11.63
CA PRO A 56 -0.15 1.81 12.90
C PRO A 56 -1.07 2.35 14.00
N LEU A 57 -2.03 3.22 13.66
CA LEU A 57 -2.99 3.75 14.62
C LEU A 57 -3.92 2.67 15.16
N VAL A 58 -4.49 1.84 14.29
CA VAL A 58 -5.36 0.73 14.72
C VAL A 58 -4.58 -0.27 15.58
N ARG A 59 -3.34 -0.60 15.20
CA ARG A 59 -2.45 -1.44 16.01
C ARG A 59 -2.17 -0.83 17.38
N ARG A 60 -1.92 0.47 17.47
CA ARG A 60 -1.71 1.15 18.75
C ARG A 60 -2.93 1.09 19.66
N VAL A 61 -4.14 1.25 19.10
CA VAL A 61 -5.38 1.08 19.86
C VAL A 61 -5.52 -0.37 20.32
N ALA A 62 -5.24 -1.35 19.46
CA ALA A 62 -5.29 -2.77 19.82
C ALA A 62 -4.31 -3.11 20.96
N GLU A 63 -3.05 -2.72 20.84
CA GLU A 63 -2.00 -2.91 21.85
C GLU A 63 -2.39 -2.30 23.19
N ALA A 64 -2.91 -1.08 23.18
CA ALA A 64 -3.41 -0.42 24.38
C ALA A 64 -4.57 -1.18 25.05
N ASN A 65 -5.28 -1.99 24.28
CA ASN A 65 -6.36 -2.85 24.75
C ASN A 65 -5.94 -4.28 25.05
N GLY A 66 -4.64 -4.58 25.03
CA GLY A 66 -4.11 -5.91 25.32
C GLY A 66 -4.24 -6.87 24.14
N ASP A 67 -4.53 -6.39 22.93
CA ASP A 67 -4.54 -7.21 21.73
C ASP A 67 -3.26 -6.99 20.90
N GLY A 68 -2.30 -7.89 21.07
CA GLY A 68 -1.06 -7.92 20.28
C GLY A 68 -1.20 -8.49 18.87
N HIS A 69 -2.36 -9.09 18.53
CA HIS A 69 -2.61 -9.72 17.23
C HIS A 69 -3.97 -9.29 16.64
N PRO A 70 -4.15 -8.00 16.33
CA PRO A 70 -5.43 -7.47 15.85
C PRO A 70 -5.80 -7.91 14.42
N LEU A 71 -4.83 -8.43 13.66
CA LEU A 71 -5.05 -9.05 12.36
C LEU A 71 -5.14 -10.56 12.53
N VAL A 72 -6.19 -11.14 11.95
CA VAL A 72 -6.47 -12.58 11.99
C VAL A 72 -6.57 -13.12 10.57
N ASP A 73 -6.28 -14.40 10.39
CA ASP A 73 -6.40 -15.06 9.11
C ASP A 73 -7.86 -15.03 8.63
N ALA A 74 -8.09 -14.45 7.45
CA ALA A 74 -9.42 -14.26 6.90
C ALA A 74 -10.11 -15.57 6.49
N THR A 75 -9.39 -16.68 6.43
CA THR A 75 -9.93 -18.04 6.16
C THR A 75 -10.33 -18.77 7.43
N THR A 76 -9.90 -18.30 8.60
CA THR A 76 -10.27 -18.90 9.89
C THR A 76 -11.62 -18.36 10.36
N PRO A 77 -12.39 -19.11 11.17
CA PRO A 77 -13.55 -18.57 11.87
C PRO A 77 -13.17 -17.33 12.69
N LEU A 78 -14.08 -16.37 12.84
CA LEU A 78 -13.82 -15.20 13.66
C LEU A 78 -13.50 -15.66 15.10
N PRO A 79 -12.32 -15.33 15.65
CA PRO A 79 -12.13 -15.47 17.08
C PRO A 79 -13.10 -14.54 17.81
N GLY A 80 -13.34 -14.78 19.10
CA GLY A 80 -14.12 -13.85 19.91
C GLY A 80 -13.58 -12.42 19.77
N ASP A 81 -14.49 -11.46 19.53
CA ASP A 81 -14.12 -10.06 19.33
C ASP A 81 -13.37 -9.56 20.57
N ARG A 82 -12.10 -9.19 20.40
CA ARG A 82 -11.21 -8.79 21.51
C ARG A 82 -11.46 -7.37 22.01
N LEU A 83 -12.16 -6.56 21.22
CA LEU A 83 -12.53 -5.20 21.58
C LEU A 83 -13.93 -4.89 21.03
N PRO A 84 -14.99 -5.54 21.53
CA PRO A 84 -16.34 -5.26 21.05
C PRO A 84 -16.70 -3.81 21.38
N LEU A 85 -17.59 -3.20 20.60
CA LEU A 85 -17.91 -1.78 20.68
C LEU A 85 -18.33 -1.30 22.08
N PRO A 86 -19.10 -2.07 22.89
CA PRO A 86 -19.39 -1.67 24.27
C PRO A 86 -18.13 -1.49 25.13
N VAL A 87 -17.11 -2.33 24.94
CA VAL A 87 -15.82 -2.23 25.66
C VAL A 87 -15.03 -1.02 25.18
N LEU A 88 -15.01 -0.75 23.88
CA LEU A 88 -14.41 0.47 23.32
C LEU A 88 -15.05 1.72 23.94
N LEU A 89 -16.39 1.79 23.97
CA LEU A 89 -17.13 2.93 24.51
C LEU A 89 -16.91 3.11 26.02
N ALA A 90 -16.84 2.02 26.77
CA ALA A 90 -16.57 2.07 28.21
C ALA A 90 -15.15 2.58 28.51
N ARG A 91 -14.16 2.16 27.70
CA ARG A 91 -12.76 2.55 27.89
C ARG A 91 -12.43 3.95 27.38
N TYR A 92 -13.13 4.40 26.35
CA TYR A 92 -12.96 5.71 25.75
C TYR A 92 -14.29 6.49 25.77
N PRO A 93 -14.75 6.93 26.95
CA PRO A 93 -16.05 7.57 27.09
C PRO A 93 -16.12 8.95 26.43
N THR A 94 -14.96 9.60 26.22
CA THR A 94 -14.85 10.93 25.63
C THR A 94 -13.98 10.95 24.37
N VAL A 95 -14.15 11.99 23.55
CA VAL A 95 -13.36 12.20 22.33
C VAL A 95 -11.88 12.32 22.68
N GLU A 96 -11.55 13.02 23.76
CA GLU A 96 -10.19 13.27 24.24
C GLU A 96 -9.52 11.95 24.64
N ALA A 97 -10.23 11.05 25.33
CA ALA A 97 -9.69 9.77 25.76
C ALA A 97 -9.26 8.90 24.56
N LEU A 98 -10.08 8.85 23.50
CA LEU A 98 -9.72 8.14 22.27
C LEU A 98 -8.63 8.89 21.48
N GLN A 99 -8.67 10.23 21.49
CA GLN A 99 -7.71 11.05 20.76
C GLN A 99 -6.28 10.91 21.30
N VAL A 100 -6.10 10.76 22.62
CA VAL A 100 -4.79 10.55 23.26
C VAL A 100 -4.01 9.39 22.64
N ILE A 101 -4.72 8.32 22.26
CA ILE A 101 -4.08 7.13 21.69
C ILE A 101 -4.11 7.10 20.16
N THR A 102 -4.92 7.96 19.54
CA THR A 102 -5.05 8.05 18.08
C THR A 102 -4.34 9.30 17.56
N ASN A 103 -5.08 10.26 17.01
CA ASN A 103 -4.62 11.60 16.64
C ASN A 103 -5.81 12.56 16.47
N GLY A 104 -5.54 13.85 16.38
CA GLY A 104 -6.56 14.90 16.23
C GLY A 104 -7.08 15.14 14.81
N GLN A 105 -6.93 14.20 13.87
CA GLN A 105 -7.40 14.45 12.50
C GLN A 105 -8.91 14.70 12.42
N LEU A 106 -9.33 15.55 11.47
CA LEU A 106 -10.73 15.83 11.18
C LEU A 106 -11.25 14.93 10.05
N THR A 107 -12.56 14.72 10.01
CA THR A 107 -13.25 14.01 8.92
C THR A 107 -13.28 14.83 7.61
N SER A 108 -13.14 16.15 7.70
CA SER A 108 -13.04 17.09 6.59
C SER A 108 -12.26 18.33 7.03
N THR A 109 -11.52 18.95 6.11
CA THR A 109 -10.85 20.24 6.35
C THR A 109 -11.81 21.43 6.45
N ARG A 110 -13.06 21.25 6.00
CA ARG A 110 -14.14 22.24 6.10
C ARG A 110 -15.30 21.65 6.91
N GLY A 111 -15.50 22.16 8.12
CA GLY A 111 -16.64 21.79 8.98
C GLY A 111 -16.68 20.33 9.46
N GLY A 112 -15.56 19.60 9.38
CA GLY A 112 -15.48 18.22 9.84
C GLY A 112 -15.34 18.11 11.36
N ILE A 113 -15.95 17.09 11.95
CA ILE A 113 -15.71 16.70 13.34
C ILE A 113 -14.38 15.95 13.48
N ARG A 114 -13.92 15.75 14.73
CA ARG A 114 -12.75 14.89 15.00
C ARG A 114 -13.06 13.46 14.55
N LYS A 115 -12.09 12.78 13.94
CA LYS A 115 -12.23 11.36 13.56
C LYS A 115 -12.51 10.47 14.78
N ALA A 116 -11.92 10.79 15.93
CA ALA A 116 -12.24 10.13 17.20
C ALA A 116 -13.73 10.29 17.58
N GLU A 117 -14.30 11.48 17.37
CA GLU A 117 -15.73 11.72 17.62
C GLU A 117 -16.62 10.92 16.66
N ALA A 118 -16.27 10.87 15.38
CA ALA A 118 -16.99 10.06 14.39
C ALA A 118 -16.99 8.57 14.77
N VAL A 119 -15.86 8.03 15.22
CA VAL A 119 -15.76 6.64 15.70
C VAL A 119 -16.67 6.38 16.89
N LEU A 120 -16.68 7.26 17.90
CA LEU A 120 -17.54 7.07 19.06
C LEU A 120 -19.03 7.16 18.70
N ARG A 121 -19.41 8.04 17.76
CA ARG A 121 -20.79 8.11 17.25
C ARG A 121 -21.19 6.84 16.49
N TYR A 122 -20.33 6.35 15.59
CA TYR A 122 -20.54 5.08 14.88
C TYR A 122 -20.73 3.92 15.87
N ALA A 123 -19.83 3.82 16.85
CA ALA A 123 -19.86 2.77 17.85
C ALA A 123 -21.15 2.78 18.67
N ARG A 124 -21.64 3.96 19.09
CA ARG A 124 -22.91 4.09 19.82
C ARG A 124 -24.10 3.66 18.98
N ILE A 125 -24.20 4.14 17.75
CA ILE A 125 -25.28 3.77 16.82
C ILE A 125 -25.32 2.25 16.61
N LEU A 126 -24.16 1.63 16.34
CA LEU A 126 -24.08 0.19 16.14
C LEU A 126 -24.51 -0.59 17.39
N VAL A 127 -24.10 -0.15 18.59
CA VAL A 127 -24.52 -0.76 19.85
C VAL A 127 -26.03 -0.58 20.10
N GLU A 128 -26.58 0.61 19.86
CA GLU A 128 -28.02 0.91 19.98
C GLU A 128 -28.86 0.01 19.05
N HIS A 129 -28.34 -0.33 17.88
CA HIS A 129 -28.96 -1.27 16.95
C HIS A 129 -28.60 -2.74 17.20
N SER A 130 -28.04 -3.07 18.37
CA SER A 130 -27.65 -4.43 18.77
C SER A 130 -26.63 -5.09 17.83
N VAL A 131 -25.66 -4.30 17.35
CA VAL A 131 -24.51 -4.72 16.53
C VAL A 131 -23.19 -4.46 17.28
N PRO A 132 -22.91 -5.14 18.41
CA PRO A 132 -21.76 -4.84 19.25
C PRO A 132 -20.41 -5.37 18.71
N ASP A 133 -20.42 -6.33 17.80
CA ASP A 133 -19.24 -7.08 17.36
C ASP A 133 -19.36 -7.57 15.90
N LEU A 134 -18.31 -8.20 15.38
CA LEU A 134 -18.27 -8.72 14.00
C LEU A 134 -19.30 -9.83 13.74
N ALA A 135 -19.62 -10.66 14.73
CA ALA A 135 -20.61 -11.72 14.55
C ALA A 135 -22.02 -11.13 14.38
N ALA A 136 -22.34 -10.09 15.15
CA ALA A 136 -23.59 -9.37 15.04
C ALA A 136 -23.73 -8.63 13.70
N VAL A 137 -22.62 -8.18 13.10
CA VAL A 137 -22.64 -7.60 11.74
C VAL A 137 -23.16 -8.63 10.74
N ALA A 138 -22.58 -9.83 10.70
CA ALA A 138 -22.99 -10.87 9.75
C ALA A 138 -24.50 -11.19 9.86
N ASN A 139 -25.02 -11.28 11.08
CA ASN A 139 -26.45 -11.50 11.34
C ASN A 139 -27.31 -10.32 10.88
N MET A 140 -26.89 -9.09 11.14
CA MET A 140 -27.60 -7.89 10.71
C MET A 140 -27.59 -7.75 9.18
N MET A 141 -26.53 -8.17 8.50
CA MET A 141 -26.44 -8.12 7.03
C MET A 141 -27.38 -9.09 6.33
N ALA A 142 -27.71 -10.21 6.98
CA ALA A 142 -28.69 -11.16 6.46
C ALA A 142 -30.14 -10.61 6.50
N ASP A 143 -30.39 -9.56 7.29
CA ASP A 143 -31.69 -8.90 7.42
C ASP A 143 -31.65 -7.52 6.75
N ARG A 144 -32.25 -7.43 5.55
CA ARG A 144 -32.24 -6.21 4.74
C ARG A 144 -32.91 -5.01 5.43
N VAL A 145 -33.98 -5.22 6.19
CA VAL A 145 -34.69 -4.12 6.86
C VAL A 145 -33.85 -3.56 8.00
N ARG A 146 -33.23 -4.47 8.78
CA ARG A 146 -32.31 -4.10 9.85
C ARG A 146 -31.08 -3.39 9.29
N TRP A 147 -30.51 -3.92 8.21
CA TRP A 147 -29.41 -3.30 7.48
C TRP A 147 -29.71 -1.86 7.05
N ASP A 148 -30.82 -1.64 6.32
CA ASP A 148 -31.22 -0.32 5.82
C ASP A 148 -31.46 0.69 6.96
N THR A 149 -31.90 0.20 8.12
CA THR A 149 -32.10 1.02 9.33
C THR A 149 -30.78 1.49 9.92
N VAL A 150 -29.82 0.58 10.09
CA VAL A 150 -28.47 0.91 10.59
C VAL A 150 -27.75 1.84 9.61
N GLU A 151 -27.85 1.58 8.31
CA GLU A 151 -27.26 2.41 7.26
C GLU A 151 -27.74 3.86 7.34
N ARG A 152 -29.05 4.04 7.53
CA ARG A 152 -29.64 5.38 7.64
C ARG A 152 -29.16 6.10 8.90
N ALA A 153 -29.12 5.42 10.05
CA ALA A 153 -28.66 6.01 11.30
C ALA A 153 -27.18 6.44 11.22
N LEU A 154 -26.32 5.60 10.63
CA LEU A 154 -24.92 5.95 10.41
C LEU A 154 -24.74 7.11 9.42
N ALA A 155 -25.65 7.26 8.45
CA ALA A 155 -25.61 8.35 7.48
C ALA A 155 -25.80 9.74 8.10
N ASP A 156 -26.45 9.81 9.26
CA ASP A 156 -26.67 11.06 9.99
C ASP A 156 -25.42 11.50 10.79
N VAL A 157 -24.36 10.69 10.83
CA VAL A 157 -23.12 11.06 11.52
C VAL A 157 -22.39 12.18 10.76
N PRO A 158 -22.09 13.33 11.41
CA PRO A 158 -21.32 14.38 10.78
C PRO A 158 -19.96 13.88 10.30
N GLY A 159 -19.62 14.16 9.05
CA GLY A 159 -18.37 13.70 8.48
C GLY A 159 -18.34 12.23 8.08
N ASP A 160 -19.49 11.58 7.90
CA ASP A 160 -19.64 10.27 7.26
C ASP A 160 -19.07 10.25 5.82
N GLY A 161 -19.19 11.37 5.11
CA GLY A 161 -18.62 11.58 3.78
C GLY A 161 -19.69 11.61 2.69
N GLN A 162 -19.35 12.21 1.54
CA GLN A 162 -20.23 12.20 0.37
C GLN A 162 -20.52 10.74 -0.04
N ASP A 163 -21.76 10.44 -0.43
CA ASP A 163 -22.20 9.12 -0.90
C ASP A 163 -21.93 7.93 0.05
N GLY A 164 -21.82 8.15 1.36
CA GLY A 164 -21.71 7.05 2.34
C GLY A 164 -20.36 6.35 2.36
N VAL A 165 -19.31 7.03 1.91
CA VAL A 165 -17.98 6.46 1.68
C VAL A 165 -17.39 5.72 2.88
N ARG A 166 -17.54 6.25 4.10
CA ARG A 166 -17.01 5.59 5.30
C ARG A 166 -17.81 4.36 5.67
N ARG A 167 -19.13 4.39 5.52
CA ARG A 167 -19.98 3.21 5.77
C ARG A 167 -19.69 2.10 4.79
N GLY A 168 -19.63 2.41 3.49
CA GLY A 168 -19.26 1.43 2.47
C GLY A 168 -17.93 0.74 2.81
N TYR A 169 -16.94 1.50 3.27
CA TYR A 169 -15.65 0.95 3.67
C TYR A 169 -15.69 0.18 5.00
N LEU A 170 -16.47 0.62 5.99
CA LEU A 170 -16.75 -0.13 7.22
C LEU A 170 -17.31 -1.53 6.90
N TRP A 171 -18.29 -1.61 6.01
CA TRP A 171 -18.92 -2.87 5.65
C TRP A 171 -17.99 -3.79 4.90
N MET A 172 -17.20 -3.23 3.98
CA MET A 172 -16.13 -3.96 3.34
C MET A 172 -15.15 -4.54 4.37
N LEU A 173 -14.73 -3.76 5.37
CA LEU A 173 -13.82 -4.23 6.42
C LEU A 173 -14.46 -5.30 7.30
N SER A 174 -15.76 -5.19 7.57
CA SER A 174 -16.50 -6.06 8.49
C SER A 174 -17.00 -7.36 7.84
N GLY A 175 -16.71 -7.60 6.56
CA GLY A 175 -16.97 -8.88 5.88
C GLY A 175 -18.01 -8.83 4.76
N CYS A 176 -18.51 -7.65 4.37
CA CYS A 176 -19.32 -7.53 3.16
C CYS A 176 -18.42 -7.42 1.93
N ASP A 177 -18.24 -8.52 1.22
CA ASP A 177 -17.41 -8.55 0.02
C ASP A 177 -18.09 -7.94 -1.22
N ASP A 178 -19.40 -7.68 -1.15
CA ASP A 178 -20.21 -7.11 -2.24
C ASP A 178 -20.33 -5.58 -2.17
N LEU A 179 -20.03 -4.99 -1.00
CA LEU A 179 -20.02 -3.54 -0.81
C LEU A 179 -18.60 -3.02 -0.96
N ILE A 180 -18.26 -2.65 -2.19
CA ILE A 180 -17.00 -1.98 -2.50
C ILE A 180 -17.21 -0.50 -2.77
N LYS A 181 -16.17 0.28 -2.51
CA LYS A 181 -16.05 1.66 -2.97
C LYS A 181 -14.85 1.78 -3.88
N PRO A 182 -15.06 1.78 -5.21
CA PRO A 182 -14.02 2.12 -6.17
C PRO A 182 -13.45 3.51 -5.84
N ASP A 183 -12.19 3.57 -5.45
CA ASP A 183 -11.51 4.83 -5.16
C ASP A 183 -10.96 5.49 -6.44
N ARG A 184 -10.28 6.64 -6.29
CA ARG A 184 -9.70 7.35 -7.45
C ARG A 184 -8.68 6.51 -8.22
N MET A 185 -8.02 5.54 -7.59
CA MET A 185 -7.07 4.65 -8.25
C MET A 185 -7.83 3.64 -9.10
N VAL A 186 -8.85 3.00 -8.54
CA VAL A 186 -9.70 2.06 -9.28
C VAL A 186 -10.40 2.73 -10.47
N LEU A 187 -10.94 3.93 -10.27
CA LEU A 187 -11.53 4.73 -11.35
C LEU A 187 -10.51 5.08 -12.45
N ARG A 188 -9.28 5.42 -12.07
CA ARG A 188 -8.20 5.70 -13.01
C ARG A 188 -7.83 4.45 -13.81
N TRP A 189 -7.74 3.29 -13.16
CA TRP A 189 -7.47 2.03 -13.84
C TRP A 189 -8.52 1.70 -14.88
N LEU A 190 -9.80 1.82 -14.50
CA LEU A 190 -10.92 1.60 -15.41
C LEU A 190 -10.83 2.54 -16.61
N ALA A 191 -10.53 3.83 -16.39
CA ALA A 191 -10.34 4.80 -17.46
C ALA A 191 -9.20 4.42 -18.41
N ARG A 192 -8.06 3.91 -17.91
CA ARG A 192 -6.94 3.42 -18.75
C ARG A 192 -7.33 2.24 -19.64
N HIS A 193 -8.33 1.47 -19.23
CA HIS A 193 -8.87 0.33 -19.99
C HIS A 193 -10.12 0.71 -20.79
N GLY A 194 -10.32 2.01 -21.07
CA GLY A 194 -11.41 2.51 -21.90
C GLY A 194 -12.77 2.61 -21.19
N CYS A 195 -12.79 2.54 -19.86
CA CYS A 195 -13.99 2.59 -19.03
C CYS A 195 -13.95 3.80 -18.08
N SER A 196 -14.26 4.98 -18.59
CA SER A 196 -14.37 6.21 -17.79
C SER A 196 -15.79 6.35 -17.26
N VAL A 197 -16.00 6.09 -15.97
CA VAL A 197 -17.33 6.06 -15.34
C VAL A 197 -17.30 6.70 -13.96
N ALA A 198 -18.48 7.05 -13.44
CA ALA A 198 -18.61 7.54 -12.07
C ALA A 198 -18.42 6.41 -11.03
N ALA A 199 -18.21 6.75 -9.75
CA ALA A 199 -17.98 5.77 -8.68
C ALA A 199 -19.12 4.75 -8.52
N MET A 200 -20.37 5.17 -8.72
CA MET A 200 -21.54 4.29 -8.67
C MET A 200 -21.52 3.27 -9.82
N GLU A 201 -21.31 3.74 -11.04
CA GLU A 201 -21.23 2.88 -12.23
C GLU A 201 -20.01 1.95 -12.18
N ALA A 202 -18.89 2.41 -11.63
CA ALA A 202 -17.71 1.57 -11.40
C ALA A 202 -18.03 0.39 -10.48
N ARG A 203 -18.83 0.60 -9.43
CA ARG A 203 -19.24 -0.48 -8.53
C ARG A 203 -20.03 -1.54 -9.28
N ASP A 204 -20.98 -1.14 -10.12
CA ASP A 204 -21.78 -2.08 -10.92
C ASP A 204 -20.91 -2.85 -11.94
N ILE A 205 -19.94 -2.16 -12.54
CA ILE A 205 -18.99 -2.79 -13.48
C ILE A 205 -18.13 -3.83 -12.76
N LEU A 206 -17.56 -3.50 -11.61
CA LEU A 206 -16.74 -4.43 -10.84
C LEU A 206 -17.56 -5.62 -10.34
N ALA A 207 -18.84 -5.41 -9.98
CA ALA A 207 -19.74 -6.50 -9.62
C ALA A 207 -19.99 -7.47 -10.78
N ARG A 208 -20.22 -6.95 -11.98
CA ARG A 208 -20.36 -7.77 -13.20
C ARG A 208 -19.06 -8.48 -13.58
N VAL A 209 -17.90 -7.82 -13.43
CA VAL A 209 -16.59 -8.45 -13.65
C VAL A 209 -16.39 -9.62 -12.68
N ALA A 210 -16.72 -9.45 -11.40
CA ALA A 210 -16.60 -10.50 -10.39
C ALA A 210 -17.49 -11.72 -10.71
N GLN A 211 -18.73 -11.50 -11.16
CA GLN A 211 -19.62 -12.58 -11.63
C GLN A 211 -19.00 -13.35 -12.79
N GLU A 212 -18.49 -12.63 -13.80
CA GLU A 212 -17.90 -13.26 -14.99
C GLU A 212 -16.63 -14.05 -14.67
N LEU A 213 -15.77 -13.50 -13.79
CA LEU A 213 -14.55 -14.18 -13.34
C LEU A 213 -14.85 -15.37 -12.45
N THR A 214 -15.94 -15.35 -11.69
CA THR A 214 -16.36 -16.52 -10.88
C THR A 214 -16.61 -17.73 -11.76
N VAL A 215 -17.32 -17.53 -12.88
CA VAL A 215 -17.58 -18.58 -13.88
C VAL A 215 -16.28 -18.98 -14.57
N ARG A 216 -15.51 -18.00 -15.06
CA ARG A 216 -14.31 -18.24 -15.88
C ARG A 216 -13.16 -18.91 -15.12
N LEU A 217 -12.96 -18.56 -13.85
CA LEU A 217 -11.86 -19.08 -13.02
C LEU A 217 -12.26 -20.29 -12.18
N HIS A 218 -13.53 -20.72 -12.25
CA HIS A 218 -14.09 -21.83 -11.47
C HIS A 218 -13.84 -21.69 -9.96
N ARG A 219 -13.85 -20.46 -9.43
CA ARG A 219 -13.71 -20.14 -8.00
C ARG A 219 -14.49 -18.88 -7.69
N GLN A 220 -14.98 -18.73 -6.46
CA GLN A 220 -15.69 -17.51 -6.06
C GLN A 220 -14.76 -16.30 -6.19
N VAL A 221 -15.21 -15.28 -6.94
CA VAL A 221 -14.56 -13.98 -7.07
C VAL A 221 -15.58 -12.93 -6.65
N THR A 222 -15.23 -12.10 -5.68
CA THR A 222 -16.12 -11.04 -5.18
C THR A 222 -15.74 -9.68 -5.77
N PRO A 223 -16.68 -8.71 -5.79
CA PRO A 223 -16.38 -7.34 -6.21
C PRO A 223 -15.18 -6.75 -5.45
N ARG A 224 -15.04 -7.06 -4.16
CA ARG A 224 -13.90 -6.68 -3.32
C ARG A 224 -12.58 -7.26 -3.79
N MET A 225 -12.54 -8.53 -4.19
CA MET A 225 -11.31 -9.13 -4.72
C MET A 225 -10.86 -8.39 -5.97
N VAL A 226 -11.80 -8.06 -6.86
CA VAL A 226 -11.56 -7.27 -8.07
C VAL A 226 -11.05 -5.87 -7.73
N ASP A 227 -11.76 -5.14 -6.86
CA ASP A 227 -11.38 -3.79 -6.40
C ASP A 227 -9.98 -3.78 -5.80
N TYR A 228 -9.68 -4.72 -4.90
CA TYR A 228 -8.37 -4.83 -4.25
C TYR A 228 -7.25 -5.20 -5.24
N ALA A 229 -7.50 -6.09 -6.19
CA ALA A 229 -6.53 -6.46 -7.21
C ALA A 229 -6.19 -5.27 -8.11
N ILE A 230 -7.21 -4.52 -8.54
CA ILE A 230 -7.06 -3.27 -9.30
C ILE A 230 -6.31 -2.24 -8.48
N TRP A 231 -6.72 -2.01 -7.22
CA TRP A 231 -6.06 -1.05 -6.34
C TRP A 231 -4.59 -1.40 -6.12
N LYS A 232 -4.26 -2.68 -5.92
CA LYS A 232 -2.89 -3.16 -5.77
C LYS A 232 -2.08 -2.95 -7.06
N ALA A 233 -2.66 -3.24 -8.22
CA ALA A 233 -2.03 -3.05 -9.52
C ALA A 233 -1.84 -1.56 -9.86
N GLU A 234 -2.84 -0.72 -9.58
CA GLU A 234 -2.70 0.73 -9.65
C GLU A 234 -1.75 1.26 -8.61
N ARG A 235 -1.59 0.66 -7.43
CA ARG A 235 -0.58 1.15 -6.49
C ARG A 235 0.82 0.84 -7.00
N ALA A 236 1.01 -0.38 -7.51
CA ALA A 236 2.24 -0.75 -8.20
C ALA A 236 2.47 0.11 -9.46
N GLY A 237 1.40 0.52 -10.16
CA GLY A 237 1.46 1.34 -11.38
C GLY A 237 1.37 2.87 -11.19
N ALA A 238 0.86 3.37 -10.06
CA ALA A 238 0.75 4.77 -9.65
C ALA A 238 1.95 5.20 -8.80
N SER A 239 2.78 4.22 -8.41
CA SER A 239 4.23 4.43 -8.32
C SER A 239 4.86 4.71 -9.69
N GLY A 240 4.06 4.86 -10.76
CA GLY A 240 4.48 5.08 -12.15
C GLY A 240 3.59 6.02 -12.98
N ALA A 241 2.91 7.02 -12.38
CA ALA A 241 2.27 8.09 -13.17
C ALA A 241 2.11 9.38 -12.34
N SER A 242 2.96 10.41 -12.38
CA SER A 242 4.13 10.74 -13.21
C SER A 242 5.18 9.62 -13.23
N SER A 243 5.56 9.14 -14.42
CA SER A 243 6.78 8.34 -14.56
C SER A 243 7.96 9.29 -14.37
N ARG A 244 8.19 9.66 -13.11
CA ARG A 244 9.49 10.10 -12.64
C ARG A 244 10.50 9.09 -13.18
N PRO A 245 11.46 9.51 -14.00
CA PRO A 245 12.44 8.59 -14.57
C PRO A 245 12.96 7.69 -13.46
N THR A 246 12.83 6.38 -13.66
CA THR A 246 13.22 5.37 -12.68
C THR A 246 14.15 4.36 -13.33
N ILE A 247 15.23 4.01 -12.64
CA ILE A 247 16.14 2.92 -13.02
C ILE A 247 16.09 1.83 -11.94
N VAL A 248 15.90 0.58 -12.37
CA VAL A 248 15.83 -0.60 -11.49
C VAL A 248 16.76 -1.69 -11.98
N PHE A 249 17.52 -2.28 -11.05
CA PHE A 249 18.40 -3.41 -11.36
C PHE A 249 18.68 -4.30 -10.15
N ASP A 250 18.91 -5.58 -10.44
CA ASP A 250 19.30 -6.59 -9.47
C ASP A 250 20.80 -6.82 -9.49
N VAL A 251 21.36 -7.08 -8.31
CA VAL A 251 22.77 -7.40 -8.11
C VAL A 251 22.88 -8.68 -7.30
N THR A 252 23.73 -9.60 -7.74
CA THR A 252 24.02 -10.84 -7.02
C THR A 252 24.99 -10.61 -5.86
N GLY A 253 24.80 -11.34 -4.77
CA GLY A 253 25.60 -11.22 -3.56
C GLY A 253 25.09 -10.16 -2.58
N VAL A 254 25.96 -9.78 -1.65
CA VAL A 254 25.67 -8.81 -0.58
C VAL A 254 26.09 -7.39 -1.02
N PRO A 255 25.33 -6.33 -0.68
CA PRO A 255 25.70 -4.98 -1.06
C PRO A 255 27.04 -4.51 -0.45
N PRO A 256 27.69 -3.50 -1.05
CA PRO A 256 28.75 -2.74 -0.41
C PRO A 256 28.24 -2.10 0.90
N ILE A 257 29.11 -2.06 1.90
CA ILE A 257 28.83 -1.57 3.25
C ILE A 257 29.75 -0.39 3.55
N LYS A 258 29.20 0.73 4.01
CA LYS A 258 29.95 1.89 4.48
C LYS A 258 30.26 1.77 5.98
N ASN A 259 31.29 1.00 6.33
CA ASN A 259 31.68 0.73 7.72
C ASN A 259 33.14 1.10 8.08
N GLU A 260 33.92 1.63 7.14
CA GLU A 260 35.35 1.91 7.32
C GLU A 260 35.73 3.30 6.79
N ALA A 261 36.83 3.87 7.31
CA ALA A 261 37.35 5.18 6.89
C ALA A 261 38.09 5.15 5.53
N LEU A 262 38.43 3.95 5.04
CA LEU A 262 39.01 3.75 3.72
C LEU A 262 37.93 3.92 2.65
N SER A 263 38.25 4.62 1.56
CA SER A 263 37.34 4.74 0.44
C SER A 263 37.02 3.35 -0.13
N LEU A 264 35.72 3.07 -0.36
CA LEU A 264 35.21 1.85 -0.99
C LEU A 264 35.84 1.56 -2.37
N PHE A 265 36.46 2.58 -2.98
CA PHE A 265 37.10 2.51 -4.30
C PHE A 265 38.62 2.29 -4.23
N ALA A 266 39.22 2.10 -3.06
CA ALA A 266 40.65 1.77 -2.99
C ALA A 266 40.91 0.39 -3.62
N ALA A 267 41.96 0.25 -4.44
CA ALA A 267 42.27 -1.01 -5.15
C ALA A 267 42.46 -2.22 -4.22
N ASN A 268 42.83 -1.98 -2.96
CA ASN A 268 43.04 -3.01 -1.93
C ASN A 268 41.84 -3.16 -0.96
N HIS A 269 40.69 -2.54 -1.25
CA HIS A 269 39.52 -2.60 -0.36
C HIS A 269 38.87 -3.99 -0.42
N GLY A 270 38.58 -4.59 0.75
CA GLY A 270 37.98 -5.94 0.86
C GLY A 270 36.57 -6.08 0.27
N GLN A 271 36.00 -4.99 -0.27
CA GLN A 271 34.67 -4.94 -0.87
C GLN A 271 34.69 -4.70 -2.39
N ARG A 272 35.88 -4.73 -3.01
CA ARG A 272 36.09 -4.47 -4.45
C ARG A 272 35.11 -5.21 -5.35
N GLU A 273 34.96 -6.52 -5.17
CA GLU A 273 34.05 -7.30 -6.02
C GLU A 273 32.57 -6.88 -5.86
N ARG A 274 32.17 -6.41 -4.67
CA ARG A 274 30.80 -5.91 -4.44
C ARG A 274 30.58 -4.61 -5.19
N VAL A 275 31.58 -3.72 -5.18
CA VAL A 275 31.57 -2.45 -5.92
C VAL A 275 31.52 -2.70 -7.43
N GLU A 276 32.36 -3.60 -7.95
CA GLU A 276 32.39 -3.95 -9.38
C GLU A 276 31.06 -4.57 -9.85
N ARG A 277 30.47 -5.48 -9.05
CA ARG A 277 29.15 -6.07 -9.35
C ARG A 277 28.04 -5.01 -9.38
N LEU A 278 28.04 -4.10 -8.41
CA LEU A 278 27.07 -3.00 -8.34
C LEU A 278 27.17 -2.08 -9.56
N LEU A 279 28.38 -1.60 -9.88
CA LEU A 279 28.61 -0.72 -11.03
C LEU A 279 28.27 -1.41 -12.35
N THR A 280 28.61 -2.68 -12.50
CA THR A 280 28.31 -3.45 -13.72
C THR A 280 26.81 -3.56 -13.95
N ALA A 281 26.05 -3.91 -12.91
CA ALA A 281 24.59 -4.00 -12.99
C ALA A 281 23.94 -2.64 -13.27
N ALA A 282 24.42 -1.59 -12.60
CA ALA A 282 23.92 -0.23 -12.78
C ALA A 282 24.19 0.31 -14.20
N VAL A 283 25.39 0.10 -14.75
CA VAL A 283 25.73 0.47 -16.14
C VAL A 283 24.83 -0.27 -17.14
N ALA A 284 24.64 -1.58 -16.96
CA ALA A 284 23.81 -2.38 -17.84
C ALA A 284 22.34 -1.90 -17.82
N ALA A 285 21.84 -1.53 -16.64
CA ALA A 285 20.50 -0.98 -16.49
C ALA A 285 20.36 0.43 -17.07
N ALA A 286 21.35 1.30 -16.82
CA ALA A 286 21.36 2.66 -17.31
C ALA A 286 21.33 2.69 -18.84
N ARG A 287 22.15 1.85 -19.49
CA ARG A 287 22.13 1.69 -20.95
C ARG A 287 20.79 1.20 -21.48
N ARG A 288 20.10 0.32 -20.74
CA ARG A 288 18.81 -0.25 -21.15
C ARG A 288 17.68 0.77 -21.13
N VAL A 289 17.68 1.66 -20.13
CA VAL A 289 16.62 2.66 -19.94
C VAL A 289 17.01 4.07 -20.43
N GLY A 290 18.22 4.24 -20.97
CA GLY A 290 18.75 5.54 -21.38
C GLY A 290 19.03 6.49 -20.22
N TRP A 291 19.35 5.96 -19.03
CA TRP A 291 19.68 6.77 -17.85
C TRP A 291 21.05 7.45 -18.00
N THR A 292 21.09 8.73 -17.68
CA THR A 292 22.30 9.55 -17.55
C THR A 292 22.41 10.07 -16.12
N SER A 293 23.62 10.39 -15.65
CA SER A 293 23.78 11.01 -14.32
C SER A 293 22.91 12.26 -14.21
N VAL A 294 22.27 12.42 -13.05
CA VAL A 294 21.31 13.49 -12.77
C VAL A 294 21.80 14.38 -11.63
N SER A 295 21.36 15.64 -11.67
CA SER A 295 21.66 16.66 -10.65
C SER A 295 20.46 16.96 -9.73
N GLU A 296 19.31 16.41 -10.09
CA GLU A 296 18.02 16.53 -9.40
C GLU A 296 17.96 15.64 -8.16
N ASP A 297 17.05 15.96 -7.23
CA ASP A 297 16.80 15.13 -6.06
C ASP A 297 16.30 13.73 -6.47
N VAL A 298 16.70 12.71 -5.72
CA VAL A 298 16.37 11.30 -6.00
C VAL A 298 15.82 10.58 -4.78
N GLU A 299 15.05 9.54 -5.04
CA GLU A 299 14.64 8.52 -4.08
C GLU A 299 15.46 7.25 -4.29
N LEU A 300 15.94 6.63 -3.20
CA LEU A 300 16.73 5.40 -3.22
C LEU A 300 16.01 4.27 -2.49
N ASP A 301 15.58 3.27 -3.26
CA ASP A 301 14.91 2.07 -2.77
C ASP A 301 15.81 0.85 -2.85
N VAL A 302 16.02 0.19 -1.70
CA VAL A 302 16.88 -1.00 -1.59
C VAL A 302 16.13 -2.16 -0.96
N THR A 303 16.03 -3.26 -1.71
CA THR A 303 15.57 -4.55 -1.19
C THR A 303 16.74 -5.52 -1.10
N VAL A 304 17.15 -5.89 0.11
CA VAL A 304 18.18 -6.92 0.35
C VAL A 304 17.50 -8.28 0.49
N ARG A 305 17.90 -9.24 -0.34
CA ARG A 305 17.51 -10.64 -0.22
C ARG A 305 18.62 -11.38 0.53
N SER A 306 18.30 -11.90 1.70
CA SER A 306 19.26 -12.52 2.62
C SER A 306 18.87 -13.94 2.98
N SER A 307 19.87 -14.83 3.05
CA SER A 307 19.68 -16.19 3.57
C SER A 307 19.63 -16.25 5.09
N THR A 308 19.95 -15.14 5.77
CA THR A 308 19.86 -15.00 7.23
C THR A 308 18.93 -13.86 7.63
N PRO A 309 18.23 -13.95 8.78
CA PRO A 309 17.39 -12.86 9.29
C PRO A 309 18.16 -11.57 9.61
N ARG A 310 19.48 -11.68 9.83
CA ARG A 310 20.39 -10.55 10.05
C ARG A 310 21.52 -10.62 9.03
N PRO A 311 21.44 -9.87 7.92
CA PRO A 311 22.54 -9.76 6.97
C PRO A 311 23.77 -9.09 7.63
N PRO A 312 24.97 -9.21 7.03
CA PRO A 312 26.23 -8.73 7.63
C PRO A 312 26.36 -7.19 7.73
N GLY A 313 25.35 -6.43 7.29
CA GLY A 313 25.26 -4.98 7.45
C GLY A 313 23.82 -4.59 7.83
N ASP A 314 23.68 -3.45 8.48
CA ASP A 314 22.35 -2.85 8.73
C ASP A 314 21.92 -1.94 7.56
N ALA A 315 20.71 -1.36 7.69
CA ALA A 315 20.14 -0.47 6.69
C ALA A 315 21.05 0.73 6.37
N THR A 316 21.63 1.38 7.37
CA THR A 316 22.46 2.59 7.20
C THR A 316 23.77 2.26 6.48
N ASN A 317 24.35 1.13 6.85
CA ASN A 317 25.56 0.55 6.27
C ASN A 317 25.39 0.24 4.78
N PHE A 318 24.30 -0.43 4.39
CA PHE A 318 24.04 -0.77 3.00
C PHE A 318 23.61 0.44 2.16
N LEU A 319 22.71 1.29 2.67
CA LEU A 319 22.29 2.49 1.95
C LEU A 319 23.47 3.41 1.67
N GLY A 320 24.32 3.67 2.68
CA GLY A 320 25.52 4.48 2.52
C GLY A 320 26.54 3.86 1.55
N GLY A 321 26.76 2.54 1.62
CA GLY A 321 27.69 1.86 0.70
C GLY A 321 27.19 1.84 -0.75
N ILE A 322 25.89 1.67 -0.97
CA ILE A 322 25.28 1.75 -2.30
C ILE A 322 25.33 3.17 -2.84
N ALA A 323 24.98 4.17 -2.03
CA ALA A 323 25.00 5.58 -2.42
C ALA A 323 26.43 6.05 -2.79
N ASP A 324 27.43 5.72 -1.97
CA ASP A 324 28.84 6.04 -2.23
C ASP A 324 29.33 5.46 -3.56
N VAL A 325 28.85 4.26 -3.93
CA VAL A 325 29.24 3.60 -5.17
C VAL A 325 28.59 4.24 -6.40
N LEU A 326 27.32 4.62 -6.28
CA LEU A 326 26.49 5.11 -7.39
C LEU A 326 26.57 6.63 -7.61
N GLN A 327 27.13 7.39 -6.67
CA GLN A 327 27.29 8.83 -6.81
C GLN A 327 28.46 9.25 -7.72
N GLY A 328 28.41 10.49 -8.17
CA GLY A 328 29.49 11.19 -8.86
C GLY A 328 30.73 11.30 -7.99
N ARG A 329 31.91 11.08 -8.59
CA ARG A 329 33.19 11.08 -7.87
C ARG A 329 33.80 12.48 -7.89
N LYS A 330 33.29 13.39 -7.05
CA LYS A 330 33.94 14.70 -6.82
C LYS A 330 35.33 14.44 -6.22
N GLY A 331 36.40 14.78 -6.94
CA GLY A 331 37.77 14.57 -6.47
C GLY A 331 38.46 13.28 -6.94
N ALA A 332 37.92 12.58 -7.95
CA ALA A 332 38.48 11.32 -8.49
C ALA A 332 39.98 11.37 -8.86
N HIS A 333 40.54 12.57 -9.07
CA HIS A 333 41.97 12.79 -9.29
C HIS A 333 42.86 12.44 -8.08
N ARG A 334 42.30 12.18 -6.89
CA ARG A 334 43.03 11.80 -5.67
C ARG A 334 43.04 10.29 -5.37
N ILE A 335 42.35 9.47 -6.16
CA ILE A 335 42.21 8.02 -5.93
C ILE A 335 42.56 7.28 -7.23
N ASP A 336 43.41 6.24 -7.15
CA ASP A 336 43.71 5.40 -8.30
C ASP A 336 42.54 4.44 -8.59
N LEU A 337 41.78 4.77 -9.64
CA LEU A 337 40.62 4.01 -10.10
C LEU A 337 40.92 3.15 -11.35
N SER A 338 42.20 2.99 -11.72
CA SER A 338 42.60 2.27 -12.94
C SER A 338 42.02 0.85 -13.01
N HIS A 339 41.88 0.18 -11.86
CA HIS A 339 41.32 -1.17 -11.74
C HIS A 339 39.82 -1.27 -12.12
N LEU A 340 39.07 -0.17 -12.12
CA LEU A 340 37.65 -0.14 -12.51
C LEU A 340 37.44 0.10 -14.01
N GLY A 341 38.49 0.45 -14.76
CA GLY A 341 38.44 0.71 -16.20
C GLY A 341 37.31 1.68 -16.58
N GLY A 342 36.46 1.27 -17.54
CA GLY A 342 35.33 2.08 -18.01
C GLY A 342 34.22 2.34 -16.97
N LEU A 343 34.25 1.69 -15.81
CA LEU A 343 33.28 1.91 -14.72
C LEU A 343 33.64 3.11 -13.84
N ALA A 344 34.90 3.56 -13.86
CA ALA A 344 35.43 4.61 -12.97
C ALA A 344 34.73 5.97 -13.13
N GLY A 345 34.13 6.23 -14.29
CA GLY A 345 33.37 7.46 -14.56
C GLY A 345 31.86 7.35 -14.38
N PHE A 346 31.33 6.17 -14.06
CA PHE A 346 29.88 5.96 -14.03
C PHE A 346 29.26 6.42 -12.70
N ALA A 347 28.14 7.13 -12.80
CA ALA A 347 27.30 7.56 -11.69
C ALA A 347 25.83 7.59 -12.13
N LEU A 348 24.91 7.40 -11.18
CA LEU A 348 23.47 7.60 -11.38
C LEU A 348 23.01 9.01 -10.99
N PHE A 349 23.66 9.61 -10.00
CA PHE A 349 23.44 10.98 -9.51
C PHE A 349 24.78 11.58 -9.08
N ASP A 350 24.88 12.91 -9.01
CA ASP A 350 26.15 13.61 -8.80
C ASP A 350 26.70 13.50 -7.36
N ASP A 351 25.81 13.40 -6.36
CA ASP A 351 26.11 13.49 -4.93
C ASP A 351 25.02 12.79 -4.10
N ASP A 352 25.40 12.01 -3.08
CA ASP A 352 24.46 11.31 -2.20
C ASP A 352 23.55 12.24 -1.39
N SER A 353 23.90 13.53 -1.26
CA SER A 353 23.02 14.55 -0.67
C SER A 353 21.76 14.85 -1.49
N GLN A 354 21.69 14.38 -2.75
CA GLN A 354 20.48 14.40 -3.59
C GLN A 354 19.43 13.38 -3.12
N ILE A 355 19.80 12.40 -2.28
CA ILE A 355 18.86 11.39 -1.79
C ILE A 355 17.95 12.02 -0.73
N ARG A 356 16.67 12.25 -1.08
CA ARG A 356 15.67 12.86 -0.18
C ARG A 356 14.77 11.84 0.50
N GLU A 357 14.57 10.70 -0.15
CA GLU A 357 13.72 9.62 0.35
C GLU A 357 14.46 8.28 0.21
N VAL A 358 14.30 7.43 1.22
CA VAL A 358 14.87 6.08 1.24
C VAL A 358 13.84 5.07 1.71
N ALA A 359 13.74 3.94 1.01
CA ALA A 359 13.12 2.75 1.57
C ALA A 359 14.13 1.60 1.60
N TYR A 360 14.15 0.90 2.73
CA TYR A 360 15.00 -0.27 2.93
C TYR A 360 14.17 -1.43 3.47
N ARG A 361 14.37 -2.61 2.89
CA ARG A 361 13.72 -3.84 3.34
C ARG A 361 14.64 -5.03 3.18
N VAL A 362 14.53 -5.95 4.14
CA VAL A 362 15.16 -7.27 4.05
C VAL A 362 14.06 -8.30 3.78
N VAL A 363 14.29 -9.17 2.81
CA VAL A 363 13.46 -10.35 2.54
C VAL A 363 14.31 -11.61 2.63
N MET A 364 13.71 -12.71 3.07
CA MET A 364 14.37 -13.99 3.13
C MET A 364 14.46 -14.60 1.72
N ASP A 365 15.65 -15.05 1.34
CA ASP A 365 15.89 -15.77 0.08
C ASP A 365 17.07 -16.74 0.24
N SER A 366 17.03 -17.85 -0.48
CA SER A 366 18.09 -18.86 -0.52
C SER A 366 19.40 -18.35 -1.12
N VAL A 367 19.34 -17.38 -2.04
CA VAL A 367 20.49 -16.81 -2.73
C VAL A 367 20.63 -15.32 -2.38
N PRO A 368 21.73 -14.91 -1.74
CA PRO A 368 21.97 -13.51 -1.44
C PRO A 368 21.98 -12.65 -2.71
N SER A 369 21.14 -11.62 -2.74
CA SER A 369 21.05 -10.64 -3.82
C SER A 369 20.41 -9.36 -3.31
N TYR A 370 20.39 -8.31 -4.12
CA TYR A 370 19.65 -7.11 -3.78
C TYR A 370 19.16 -6.39 -5.02
N THR A 371 18.04 -5.68 -4.88
CA THR A 371 17.50 -4.78 -5.91
C THR A 371 17.77 -3.35 -5.48
N VAL A 372 18.26 -2.54 -6.41
CA VAL A 372 18.36 -1.10 -6.28
C VAL A 372 17.39 -0.46 -7.26
N GLN A 373 16.61 0.49 -6.76
CA GLN A 373 15.76 1.37 -7.55
C GLN A 373 16.11 2.81 -7.22
N VAL A 374 16.35 3.61 -8.25
CA VAL A 374 16.57 5.06 -8.12
C VAL A 374 15.50 5.77 -8.94
N THR A 375 14.80 6.71 -8.32
CA THR A 375 13.70 7.46 -8.93
C THR A 375 13.99 8.95 -8.84
N LEU A 376 13.93 9.68 -9.95
CA LEU A 376 14.03 11.15 -9.94
C LEU A 376 12.84 11.78 -9.21
N GLN A 377 13.02 12.84 -8.44
CA GLN A 377 11.92 13.55 -7.77
C GLN A 377 11.37 14.74 -8.57
#